data_AF-A0A2S9AU74-F1
#
_entry.id   AF-A0A2S9AU74-F1
#
_cell.length_a   1.000
_cell.length_b   1.000
_cell.length_c   1.000
_cell.angle_alpha   90.00
_cell.angle_beta   90.00
_cell.angle_gamma   90.00
#
_symmetry.space_group_name_H-M   'P 1'
#
loop_
_entity.id
_entity.type
_entity.pdbx_description
1 polymer ?
#
loop_
_entity_poly.entity_id
_entity_poly.type
_entity_poly.pdbx_seq_one_letter_code
_entity_poly.pdbx_strand_id
1 'polypeptide(L)'
;MPVEKKPDTPLKVELSTVTKLVITGAPRLDPITVFLEDFGRRDCPTDSDPNYQTGQGKITINCWDNSWNAYWGGMGPRTVAEFVAKCDWGYVLNCLDRGISSTRFSGDALHTFAKKCIVQRRRQQTGRHDWELGELSKGEAMELWHDIDVLRSVESPNECWHHSTLLTELFGDEWHYPVGDKAVEENHEFTYLKRVVEAVQEALRLESLQQEAA
;
A
#
# COMPACT_ATOMS: atom_id res chain seq x y z
N MET A 1 1.52 -4.27 55.16
CA MET A 1 2.71 -3.53 54.70
C MET A 1 2.24 -2.52 53.65
N PRO A 2 2.43 -1.21 53.83
CA PRO A 2 2.07 -0.23 52.81
C PRO A 2 3.05 -0.33 51.63
N VAL A 3 2.51 -0.47 50.42
CA VAL A 3 3.26 -0.46 49.17
C VAL A 3 3.65 0.99 48.89
N GLU A 4 4.95 1.30 48.96
CA GLU A 4 5.47 2.60 48.56
C GLU A 4 5.15 2.84 47.08
N LYS A 5 4.37 3.88 46.79
CA LYS A 5 4.18 4.37 45.42
C LYS A 5 5.53 4.88 44.92
N LYS A 6 6.06 4.27 43.87
CA LYS A 6 7.21 4.77 43.11
C LYS A 6 6.94 6.24 42.72
N PRO A 7 7.85 7.19 42.98
CA PRO A 7 7.66 8.57 42.56
C PRO A 7 7.61 8.65 41.04
N ASP A 8 6.65 9.42 40.51
CA ASP A 8 6.53 9.67 39.07
C ASP A 8 7.80 10.38 38.58
N THR A 9 8.50 9.75 37.64
CA THR A 9 9.66 10.34 36.99
C THR A 9 9.23 11.61 36.24
N PRO A 10 9.90 12.76 36.44
CA PRO A 10 9.50 14.01 35.79
C PRO A 10 9.68 13.94 34.26
N LEU A 11 8.86 14.72 33.54
CA LEU A 11 8.91 14.85 32.08
C LEU A 11 10.30 15.33 31.64
N LYS A 12 10.92 14.59 30.72
CA LYS A 12 12.22 14.92 30.11
C LYS A 12 12.00 15.50 28.72
N VAL A 13 12.64 16.64 28.43
CA VAL A 13 12.60 17.31 27.11
C VAL A 13 13.96 17.20 26.46
N GLU A 14 13.99 16.79 25.20
CA GLU A 14 15.20 16.70 24.38
C GLU A 14 15.00 17.48 23.08
N LEU A 15 16.07 18.10 22.59
CA LEU A 15 16.07 18.84 21.33
C LEU A 15 16.84 18.04 20.28
N SER A 16 16.27 17.92 19.07
CA SER A 16 16.88 17.26 17.93
C SER A 16 17.00 18.20 16.73
N THR A 17 17.89 17.87 15.80
CA THR A 17 18.03 18.56 14.51
C THR A 17 17.38 17.72 13.43
N VAL A 18 16.71 18.37 12.48
CA VAL A 18 16.02 17.73 11.36
C VAL A 18 16.48 18.37 10.06
N THR A 19 16.86 17.55 9.08
CA THR A 19 17.14 18.03 7.72
C THR A 19 15.84 18.07 6.94
N LYS A 20 15.46 19.25 6.44
CA LYS A 20 14.28 19.45 5.61
C LYS A 20 14.69 19.60 4.14
N LEU A 21 14.16 18.73 3.28
CA LEU A 21 14.25 18.84 1.83
C LEU A 21 12.92 19.29 1.24
N VAL A 22 12.98 20.10 0.19
CA VAL A 22 11.82 20.50 -0.61
C VAL A 22 12.12 20.12 -2.06
N ILE A 23 11.41 19.11 -2.55
CA ILE A 23 11.58 18.57 -3.91
C ILE A 23 10.48 19.17 -4.77
N THR A 24 10.87 19.82 -5.86
CA THR A 24 9.96 20.45 -6.83
C THR A 24 10.28 19.96 -8.25
N GLY A 25 9.31 20.05 -9.16
CA GLY A 25 9.49 19.66 -10.57
C GLY A 25 9.33 18.16 -10.85
N ALA A 26 8.97 17.35 -9.86
CA ALA A 26 8.66 15.94 -10.08
C ALA A 26 7.37 15.79 -10.95
N PRO A 27 7.37 14.98 -12.02
CA PRO A 27 6.23 14.90 -12.93
C PRO A 27 4.95 14.38 -12.27
N ARG A 28 3.85 15.14 -12.39
CA ARG A 28 2.51 14.81 -11.86
C ARG A 28 2.51 14.59 -10.34
N LEU A 29 3.34 15.32 -9.61
CA LEU A 29 3.38 15.41 -8.16
C LEU A 29 3.43 16.87 -7.73
N ASP A 30 2.78 17.16 -6.62
CA ASP A 30 2.95 18.42 -5.90
C ASP A 30 4.36 18.50 -5.27
N PRO A 31 4.78 19.69 -4.81
CA PRO A 31 6.02 19.81 -4.05
C PRO A 31 6.06 18.84 -2.87
N ILE A 32 7.12 18.03 -2.80
CA ILE A 32 7.32 17.05 -1.74
C ILE A 32 8.19 17.68 -0.67
N THR A 33 7.73 17.68 0.58
CA THR A 33 8.55 18.05 1.73
C THR A 33 9.00 16.78 2.45
N VAL A 34 10.31 16.63 2.63
CA VAL A 34 10.89 15.48 3.33
C VAL A 34 11.63 15.96 4.57
N PHE A 35 11.37 15.32 5.70
CA PHE A 35 12.10 15.50 6.95
C PHE A 35 12.92 14.24 7.22
N LEU A 36 14.21 14.42 7.43
CA LEU A 36 15.16 13.36 7.72
C LEU A 36 15.70 13.59 9.14
N GLU A 37 15.51 12.58 9.99
CA GLU A 37 15.92 12.62 11.40
C GLU A 37 16.85 11.45 11.68
N ASP A 38 18.12 11.73 11.96
CA ASP A 38 19.09 10.72 12.42
C ASP A 38 19.16 10.76 13.96
N PHE A 39 18.80 9.66 14.61
CA PHE A 39 18.75 9.54 16.07
C PHE A 39 20.05 8.97 16.68
N GLY A 40 21.14 9.01 15.91
CA GLY A 40 22.44 8.52 16.34
C GLY A 40 22.60 7.01 16.21
N ARG A 41 23.43 6.43 17.08
CA ARG A 41 23.85 5.04 17.05
C ARG A 41 23.26 4.26 18.22
N ARG A 42 22.87 3.02 17.96
CA ARG A 42 22.42 2.05 18.97
C ARG A 42 23.36 0.84 18.98
N ASP A 43 23.71 0.39 20.18
CA ASP A 43 24.44 -0.86 20.39
C ASP A 43 23.61 -2.05 19.92
N CYS A 44 24.15 -2.81 18.99
CA CYS A 44 23.55 -4.02 18.42
C CYS A 44 24.64 -5.08 18.26
N PRO A 45 25.25 -5.55 19.36
CA PRO A 45 26.31 -6.55 19.31
C PRO A 45 25.90 -7.75 18.46
N THR A 46 26.82 -8.19 17.61
CA THR A 46 26.66 -9.37 16.75
C THR A 46 27.67 -10.45 17.16
N ASP A 47 27.43 -11.70 16.77
CA ASP A 47 28.38 -12.80 17.05
C ASP A 47 29.79 -12.52 16.48
N SER A 48 29.87 -11.75 15.38
CA SER A 48 31.11 -11.35 14.72
C SER A 48 31.76 -10.08 15.29
N ASP A 49 30.96 -9.19 15.88
CA ASP A 49 31.42 -7.90 16.41
C ASP A 49 30.60 -7.50 17.65
N PRO A 50 31.16 -7.72 18.86
CA PRO A 50 30.53 -7.33 20.12
C PRO A 50 30.35 -5.82 20.30
N ASN A 51 31.03 -4.99 19.50
CA ASN A 51 30.93 -3.53 19.58
C ASN A 51 30.14 -2.94 18.41
N TYR A 52 29.44 -3.78 17.63
CA TYR A 52 28.69 -3.30 16.48
C TYR A 52 27.60 -2.31 16.91
N GLN A 53 27.60 -1.17 16.23
CA GLN A 53 26.60 -0.13 16.39
C GLN A 53 25.89 0.12 15.06
N THR A 54 24.58 0.34 15.16
CA THR A 54 23.72 0.61 14.00
C THR A 54 23.10 2.00 14.10
N GLY A 55 22.99 2.68 12.97
CA GLY A 55 22.27 3.94 12.85
C GLY A 55 20.78 3.75 13.06
N GLN A 56 20.14 4.78 13.61
CA GLN A 56 18.70 4.86 13.75
C GLN A 56 18.19 6.16 13.16
N GLY A 57 17.00 6.11 12.56
CA GLY A 57 16.45 7.31 11.98
C GLY A 57 15.01 7.17 11.55
N LYS A 58 14.44 8.31 11.18
CA LYS A 58 13.07 8.44 10.72
C LYS A 58 13.03 9.34 9.50
N ILE A 59 12.16 8.99 8.57
CA ILE A 59 11.75 9.86 7.48
C ILE A 59 10.29 10.24 7.66
N THR A 60 9.96 11.49 7.37
CA THR A 60 8.57 11.94 7.20
C THR A 60 8.46 12.61 5.83
N ILE A 61 7.51 12.16 5.01
CA ILE A 61 7.29 12.64 3.65
C ILE A 61 5.89 13.24 3.58
N ASN A 62 5.81 14.49 3.14
CA ASN A 62 4.55 15.18 2.90
C ASN A 62 4.44 15.52 1.41
N CYS A 63 3.32 15.20 0.79
CA CYS A 63 3.01 15.59 -0.59
C CYS A 63 1.51 15.86 -0.71
N TRP A 64 1.14 17.04 -1.22
CA TRP A 64 -0.24 17.52 -1.21
C TRP A 64 -0.84 17.54 0.22
N ASP A 65 -1.84 16.70 0.51
CA ASP A 65 -2.52 16.55 1.81
C ASP A 65 -2.10 15.30 2.58
N ASN A 66 -1.23 14.48 1.99
CA ASN A 66 -0.80 13.21 2.55
C ASN A 66 0.52 13.35 3.32
N SER A 67 0.64 12.58 4.39
CA SER A 67 1.86 12.48 5.21
C SER A 67 2.14 11.02 5.56
N TRP A 68 3.33 10.56 5.21
CA TRP A 68 3.81 9.22 5.53
C TRP A 68 5.06 9.31 6.38
N ASN A 69 5.25 8.36 7.28
CA ASN A 69 6.45 8.29 8.09
C ASN A 69 6.91 6.85 8.28
N ALA A 70 8.22 6.67 8.33
CA ALA A 70 8.84 5.38 8.59
C ALA A 70 10.03 5.56 9.51
N TYR A 71 10.18 4.63 10.47
CA TYR A 71 11.29 4.57 11.41
C TYR A 71 12.09 3.29 11.18
N TRP A 72 13.42 3.43 11.23
CA TRP A 72 14.34 2.31 11.19
C TRP A 72 15.24 2.34 12.42
N GLY A 73 15.14 1.28 13.23
CA GLY A 73 15.97 1.08 14.41
C GLY A 73 17.34 0.47 14.12
N GLY A 74 17.61 0.10 12.87
CA GLY A 74 18.88 -0.46 12.43
C GLY A 74 19.13 -0.27 10.93
N MET A 75 19.88 0.78 10.58
CA MET A 75 20.22 1.14 9.21
C MET A 75 21.66 0.71 8.81
N GLY A 76 22.37 0.07 9.73
CA GLY A 76 23.80 -0.22 9.62
C GLY A 76 24.63 1.05 9.87
N PRO A 77 25.77 1.24 9.20
CA PRO A 77 26.58 2.44 9.38
C PRO A 77 26.00 3.71 8.74
N ARG A 78 24.87 3.60 8.04
CA ARG A 78 24.28 4.67 7.21
C ARG A 78 23.44 5.67 7.99
N THR A 79 23.28 6.87 7.42
CA THR A 79 22.22 7.82 7.78
C THR A 79 20.88 7.40 7.18
N VAL A 80 19.77 8.01 7.60
CA VAL A 80 18.45 7.75 7.02
C VAL A 80 18.39 8.11 5.53
N ALA A 81 19.06 9.19 5.12
CA ALA A 81 19.15 9.60 3.71
C ALA A 81 19.84 8.52 2.86
N GLU A 82 21.03 8.08 3.27
CA GLU A 82 21.80 7.04 2.58
C GLU A 82 21.09 5.69 2.57
N PHE A 83 20.41 5.35 3.67
CA PHE A 83 19.67 4.10 3.79
C PHE A 83 18.50 4.07 2.81
N VAL A 84 17.64 5.09 2.84
CA VAL A 84 16.46 5.19 1.97
C VAL A 84 16.87 5.28 0.50
N ALA A 85 17.91 6.04 0.16
CA ALA A 85 18.40 6.17 -1.21
C ALA A 85 18.88 4.84 -1.84
N LYS A 86 19.39 3.92 -1.02
CA LYS A 86 19.94 2.62 -1.46
C LYS A 86 18.95 1.45 -1.38
N CYS A 87 17.86 1.59 -0.63
CA CYS A 87 16.83 0.56 -0.53
C CYS A 87 16.01 0.43 -1.82
N ASP A 88 15.41 -0.75 -2.00
CA ASP A 88 14.38 -0.93 -3.04
C ASP A 88 13.16 -0.04 -2.75
N TRP A 89 12.58 0.55 -3.80
CA TRP A 89 11.43 1.45 -3.67
C TRP A 89 10.23 0.75 -3.04
N GLY A 90 10.03 -0.54 -3.33
CA GLY A 90 8.91 -1.33 -2.80
C GLY A 90 9.06 -1.59 -1.31
N TYR A 91 10.30 -1.81 -0.85
CA TYR A 91 10.60 -1.89 0.59
C TYR A 91 10.27 -0.57 1.30
N VAL A 92 10.73 0.56 0.77
CA VAL A 92 10.48 1.89 1.38
C VAL A 92 8.98 2.20 1.38
N LEU A 93 8.29 1.95 0.27
CA LEU A 93 6.84 2.14 0.14
C LEU A 93 6.08 1.33 1.19
N ASN A 94 6.38 0.05 1.35
CA ASN A 94 5.74 -0.79 2.37
C ASN A 94 6.08 -0.36 3.81
N CYS A 95 7.21 0.34 4.04
CA CYS A 95 7.50 0.92 5.35
C CYS A 95 6.67 2.18 5.64
N LEU A 96 6.31 2.93 4.59
CA LEU A 96 5.53 4.17 4.68
C LEU A 96 4.03 3.91 4.78
N ASP A 97 3.55 2.90 4.08
CA ASP A 97 2.16 2.44 4.15
C ASP A 97 2.14 0.91 4.13
N ARG A 98 1.88 0.31 5.30
CA ARG A 98 1.99 -1.14 5.47
C ARG A 98 0.76 -1.82 4.91
N GLY A 99 0.99 -2.71 3.94
CA GLY A 99 -0.08 -3.52 3.36
C GLY A 99 -0.87 -2.84 2.25
N ILE A 100 -0.44 -1.65 1.79
CA ILE A 100 -0.98 -1.06 0.58
C ILE A 100 -0.72 -1.99 -0.62
N SER A 101 -1.79 -2.41 -1.28
CA SER A 101 -1.73 -3.28 -2.45
C SER A 101 -1.71 -2.46 -3.73
N SER A 102 -1.04 -2.97 -4.77
CA SER A 102 -1.07 -2.40 -6.12
C SER A 102 -2.45 -2.52 -6.78
N THR A 103 -3.31 -3.40 -6.27
CA THR A 103 -4.69 -3.57 -6.69
C THR A 103 -5.64 -3.38 -5.51
N ARG A 104 -6.85 -2.89 -5.79
CA ARG A 104 -7.93 -2.78 -4.81
C ARG A 104 -9.22 -3.35 -5.37
N PHE A 105 -10.13 -3.75 -4.49
CA PHE A 105 -11.46 -4.16 -4.90
C PHE A 105 -12.22 -3.00 -5.57
N SER A 106 -13.05 -3.32 -6.56
CA SER A 106 -13.86 -2.34 -7.28
C SER A 106 -15.21 -2.92 -7.68
N GLY A 107 -16.30 -2.26 -7.27
CA GLY A 107 -17.65 -2.59 -7.70
C GLY A 107 -17.83 -2.48 -9.22
N ASP A 108 -17.14 -1.54 -9.87
CA ASP A 108 -17.16 -1.43 -11.34
C ASP A 108 -16.43 -2.60 -12.01
N ALA A 109 -15.32 -3.06 -11.44
CA ALA A 109 -14.64 -4.27 -11.89
C ALA A 109 -15.52 -5.52 -11.67
N LEU A 110 -16.19 -5.63 -10.52
CA LEU A 110 -17.14 -6.70 -10.22
C LEU A 110 -18.30 -6.73 -11.23
N HIS A 111 -18.92 -5.58 -11.48
CA HIS A 111 -20.01 -5.46 -12.44
C HIS A 111 -19.55 -5.78 -13.88
N THR A 112 -18.34 -5.37 -14.27
CA THR A 112 -17.74 -5.73 -15.56
C THR A 112 -17.49 -7.24 -15.67
N PHE A 113 -17.01 -7.84 -14.59
CA PHE A 113 -16.80 -9.28 -14.50
C PHE A 113 -18.11 -10.06 -14.59
N ALA A 114 -19.17 -9.59 -13.94
CA ALA A 114 -20.52 -10.14 -14.03
C ALA A 114 -21.08 -10.06 -15.47
N LYS A 115 -20.93 -8.91 -16.15
CA LYS A 115 -21.29 -8.78 -17.58
C LYS A 115 -20.58 -9.79 -18.45
N LYS A 116 -19.28 -9.98 -18.23
CA LYS A 116 -18.47 -10.96 -18.97
C LYS A 116 -19.01 -12.38 -18.76
N CYS A 117 -19.34 -12.74 -17.52
CA CYS A 117 -19.96 -14.02 -17.19
C CYS A 117 -21.26 -14.25 -17.97
N ILE A 118 -22.21 -13.30 -17.89
CA ILE A 118 -23.51 -13.40 -18.59
C ILE A 118 -23.32 -13.58 -20.10
N VAL A 119 -22.45 -12.78 -20.72
CA VAL A 119 -22.20 -12.86 -22.16
C VAL A 119 -21.56 -14.20 -22.55
N GLN A 120 -20.59 -14.70 -21.78
CA GLN A 120 -19.92 -15.96 -22.09
C GLN A 120 -20.84 -17.17 -21.90
N ARG A 121 -21.65 -17.18 -20.83
CA ARG A 121 -22.69 -18.19 -20.61
C ARG A 121 -23.77 -18.16 -21.68
N ARG A 122 -24.13 -16.99 -22.21
CA ARG A 122 -25.06 -16.86 -23.36
C ARG A 122 -24.50 -17.33 -24.70
N ARG A 123 -23.18 -17.24 -24.88
CA ARG A 123 -22.48 -17.64 -26.12
C ARG A 123 -22.06 -19.10 -26.14
N GLN A 124 -22.47 -19.90 -25.15
CA GLN A 124 -22.06 -21.30 -25.01
C GLN A 124 -20.53 -21.45 -24.92
N GLN A 125 -19.85 -20.41 -24.43
CA GLN A 125 -18.39 -20.41 -24.23
C GLN A 125 -18.00 -20.99 -22.86
N THR A 126 -18.82 -21.89 -22.33
CA THR A 126 -18.64 -22.56 -21.03
C THR A 126 -17.61 -23.70 -21.08
N GLY A 127 -17.16 -24.10 -22.28
CA GLY A 127 -16.33 -25.27 -22.54
C GLY A 127 -14.87 -25.23 -22.05
N ARG A 128 -14.49 -24.32 -21.16
CA ARG A 128 -13.09 -24.21 -20.71
C ARG A 128 -12.96 -23.68 -19.28
N HIS A 129 -13.47 -24.41 -18.28
CA HIS A 129 -13.22 -24.16 -16.85
C HIS A 129 -13.49 -22.74 -16.28
N ASP A 130 -13.99 -21.80 -17.09
CA ASP A 130 -14.09 -20.40 -16.70
C ASP A 130 -15.27 -20.14 -15.75
N TRP A 131 -16.32 -20.97 -15.80
CA TRP A 131 -17.55 -20.82 -15.03
C TRP A 131 -18.07 -22.17 -14.52
N GLU A 132 -18.53 -22.22 -13.27
CA GLU A 132 -19.16 -23.42 -12.67
C GLU A 132 -20.54 -23.69 -13.26
N LEU A 133 -21.23 -22.63 -13.69
CA LEU A 133 -22.60 -22.66 -14.15
C LEU A 133 -22.70 -22.77 -15.68
N GLY A 134 -23.74 -23.48 -16.12
CA GLY A 134 -24.04 -23.73 -17.52
C GLY A 134 -24.58 -22.51 -18.29
N GLU A 135 -25.08 -22.79 -19.48
CA GLU A 135 -25.64 -21.78 -20.37
C GLU A 135 -26.85 -21.06 -19.77
N LEU A 136 -27.02 -19.79 -20.11
CA LEU A 136 -28.19 -19.00 -19.73
C LEU A 136 -29.18 -18.94 -20.89
N SER A 137 -30.47 -18.98 -20.60
CA SER A 137 -31.51 -18.60 -21.56
C SER A 137 -31.53 -17.08 -21.78
N LYS A 138 -32.30 -16.63 -22.78
CA LYS A 138 -32.46 -15.20 -23.04
C LYS A 138 -33.15 -14.47 -21.88
N GLY A 139 -34.12 -15.12 -21.22
CA GLY A 139 -34.88 -14.53 -20.11
C GLY A 139 -33.99 -14.34 -18.88
N GLU A 140 -33.35 -15.42 -18.43
CA GLU A 140 -32.45 -15.40 -17.26
C GLU A 140 -31.31 -14.40 -17.45
N ALA A 141 -30.71 -14.34 -18.64
CA ALA A 141 -29.66 -13.35 -18.91
C ALA A 141 -30.16 -11.91 -18.91
N MET A 142 -31.44 -11.66 -19.24
CA MET A 142 -32.01 -10.32 -19.19
C MET A 142 -32.24 -9.88 -17.73
N GLU A 143 -32.76 -10.76 -16.89
CA GLU A 143 -32.96 -10.52 -15.45
C GLU A 143 -31.61 -10.27 -14.76
N LEU A 144 -30.66 -11.19 -14.91
CA LEU A 144 -29.31 -11.02 -14.37
C LEU A 144 -28.63 -9.74 -14.86
N TRP A 145 -28.82 -9.36 -16.13
CA TRP A 145 -28.21 -8.15 -16.67
C TRP A 145 -28.77 -6.88 -16.03
N HIS A 146 -30.03 -6.90 -15.62
CA HIS A 146 -30.64 -5.80 -14.88
C HIS A 146 -30.16 -5.78 -13.43
N ASP A 147 -30.09 -6.95 -12.80
CA ASP A 147 -29.79 -7.07 -11.37
C ASP A 147 -28.34 -6.75 -11.02
N ILE A 148 -27.39 -7.00 -11.93
CA ILE A 148 -25.97 -6.73 -11.68
C ILE A 148 -25.63 -5.25 -11.50
N ASP A 149 -26.50 -4.31 -11.87
CA ASP A 149 -26.18 -2.88 -11.74
C ASP A 149 -25.98 -2.47 -10.27
N VAL A 150 -26.62 -3.19 -9.34
CA VAL A 150 -26.40 -3.02 -7.88
C VAL A 150 -24.96 -3.26 -7.45
N LEU A 151 -24.22 -4.11 -8.19
CA LEU A 151 -22.85 -4.51 -7.83
C LEU A 151 -21.84 -3.36 -7.97
N ARG A 152 -22.16 -2.32 -8.75
CA ARG A 152 -21.31 -1.13 -8.90
C ARG A 152 -21.14 -0.37 -7.60
N SER A 153 -22.17 -0.39 -6.76
CA SER A 153 -22.22 0.34 -5.49
C SER A 153 -21.54 -0.42 -4.35
N VAL A 154 -20.99 -1.61 -4.62
CA VAL A 154 -20.27 -2.40 -3.62
C VAL A 154 -18.87 -1.80 -3.47
N GLU A 155 -18.55 -1.35 -2.26
CA GLU A 155 -17.28 -0.67 -1.98
C GLU A 155 -16.22 -1.63 -1.42
N SER A 156 -16.63 -2.76 -0.87
CA SER A 156 -15.73 -3.71 -0.22
C SER A 156 -16.03 -5.18 -0.56
N PRO A 157 -15.01 -6.07 -0.49
CA PRO A 157 -15.23 -7.52 -0.64
C PRO A 157 -16.22 -8.08 0.37
N ASN A 158 -16.30 -7.51 1.58
CA ASN A 158 -17.22 -7.99 2.61
C ASN A 158 -18.69 -7.67 2.29
N GLU A 159 -18.97 -6.54 1.64
CA GLU A 159 -20.33 -6.21 1.21
C GLU A 159 -20.86 -7.17 0.14
N CYS A 160 -19.98 -7.85 -0.60
CA CYS A 160 -20.39 -8.88 -1.57
C CYS A 160 -21.24 -9.97 -0.92
N TRP A 161 -21.06 -10.28 0.37
CA TRP A 161 -21.87 -11.27 1.08
C TRP A 161 -23.36 -10.89 1.15
N HIS A 162 -23.71 -9.60 1.13
CA HIS A 162 -25.10 -9.13 1.06
C HIS A 162 -25.75 -9.43 -0.29
N HIS A 163 -24.94 -9.64 -1.34
CA HIS A 163 -25.37 -10.00 -2.68
C HIS A 163 -25.07 -11.47 -3.01
N SER A 164 -24.84 -12.31 -1.98
CA SER A 164 -24.47 -13.72 -2.14
C SER A 164 -25.40 -14.49 -3.07
N THR A 165 -26.72 -14.32 -2.97
CA THR A 165 -27.68 -14.98 -3.88
C THR A 165 -27.42 -14.66 -5.35
N LEU A 166 -27.24 -13.37 -5.68
CA LEU A 166 -26.97 -12.91 -7.04
C LEU A 166 -25.59 -13.39 -7.52
N LEU A 167 -24.57 -13.32 -6.65
CA LEU A 167 -23.22 -13.76 -6.98
C LEU A 167 -23.14 -15.28 -7.16
N THR A 168 -23.88 -16.05 -6.37
CA THR A 168 -24.06 -17.49 -6.55
C THR A 168 -24.72 -17.81 -7.88
N GLU A 169 -25.76 -17.07 -8.28
CA GLU A 169 -26.42 -17.27 -9.57
C GLU A 169 -25.53 -16.91 -10.78
N LEU A 170 -24.61 -15.96 -10.60
CA LEU A 170 -23.65 -15.56 -11.62
C LEU A 170 -22.47 -16.53 -11.73
N PHE A 171 -21.84 -16.87 -10.61
CA PHE A 171 -20.51 -17.48 -10.57
C PHE A 171 -20.48 -18.88 -9.97
N GLY A 172 -21.53 -19.31 -9.28
CA GLY A 172 -21.58 -20.56 -8.51
C GLY A 172 -21.37 -20.35 -7.01
N ASP A 173 -21.46 -21.43 -6.24
CA ASP A 173 -21.41 -21.39 -4.76
C ASP A 173 -20.07 -20.85 -4.23
N GLU A 174 -19.00 -21.07 -4.99
CA GLU A 174 -17.63 -20.66 -4.64
C GLU A 174 -17.26 -19.29 -5.25
N TRP A 175 -18.25 -18.40 -5.45
CA TRP A 175 -18.07 -17.08 -6.09
C TRP A 175 -16.99 -16.20 -5.44
N HIS A 176 -16.69 -16.39 -4.16
CA HIS A 176 -15.77 -15.55 -3.40
C HIS A 176 -14.31 -15.68 -3.88
N TYR A 177 -13.90 -16.83 -4.43
CA TYR A 177 -12.57 -16.97 -5.04
C TYR A 177 -12.40 -16.12 -6.31
N PRO A 178 -13.21 -16.29 -7.38
CA PRO A 178 -13.04 -15.51 -8.59
C PRO A 178 -13.34 -14.03 -8.38
N VAL A 179 -14.24 -13.65 -7.47
CA VAL A 179 -14.50 -12.25 -7.14
C VAL A 179 -13.27 -11.61 -6.47
N GLY A 180 -12.64 -12.28 -5.49
CA GLY A 180 -11.43 -11.76 -4.84
C GLY A 180 -10.29 -11.47 -5.82
N ASP A 181 -10.13 -12.32 -6.84
CA ASP A 181 -9.04 -12.18 -7.81
C ASP A 181 -9.37 -11.28 -9.00
N LYS A 182 -10.63 -11.25 -9.46
CA LYS A 182 -11.02 -10.62 -10.73
C LYS A 182 -11.81 -9.33 -10.57
N ALA A 183 -12.43 -9.08 -9.42
CA ALA A 183 -13.16 -7.84 -9.13
C ALA A 183 -12.22 -6.77 -8.55
N VAL A 184 -11.06 -6.60 -9.17
CA VAL A 184 -10.02 -5.68 -8.72
C VAL A 184 -9.64 -4.70 -9.83
N GLU A 185 -9.21 -3.51 -9.42
CA GLU A 185 -8.66 -2.47 -10.27
C GLU A 185 -7.28 -2.01 -9.77
N GLU A 186 -6.58 -1.22 -10.57
CA GLU A 186 -5.32 -0.60 -10.15
C GLU A 186 -5.56 0.36 -8.98
N ASN A 187 -4.75 0.23 -7.92
CA ASN A 187 -4.84 1.14 -6.79
C ASN A 187 -4.07 2.44 -7.08
N HIS A 188 -4.81 3.52 -7.36
CA HIS A 188 -4.22 4.83 -7.63
C HIS A 188 -3.44 5.40 -6.45
N GLU A 189 -3.78 5.04 -5.20
CA GLU A 189 -3.03 5.47 -4.01
C GLU A 189 -1.65 4.81 -3.97
N PHE A 190 -1.58 3.52 -4.30
CA PHE A 190 -0.31 2.79 -4.44
C PHE A 190 0.55 3.42 -5.53
N THR A 191 -0.03 3.64 -6.71
CA THR A 191 0.68 4.25 -7.85
C THR A 191 1.11 5.69 -7.57
N TYR A 192 0.35 6.43 -6.73
CA TYR A 192 0.76 7.76 -6.27
C TYR A 192 1.92 7.70 -5.29
N LEU A 193 1.83 6.90 -4.22
CA LEU A 193 2.90 6.74 -3.25
C LEU A 193 4.19 6.20 -3.88
N LYS A 194 4.08 5.27 -4.83
CA LYS A 194 5.24 4.80 -5.61
C LYS A 194 6.00 5.94 -6.27
N ARG A 195 5.29 6.83 -6.98
CA ARG A 195 5.90 8.00 -7.64
C ARG A 195 6.56 8.94 -6.62
N VAL A 196 5.93 9.14 -5.47
CA VAL A 196 6.50 9.95 -4.37
C VAL A 196 7.80 9.32 -3.87
N VAL A 197 7.81 8.01 -3.60
CA VAL A 197 9.01 7.28 -3.13
C VAL A 197 10.14 7.36 -4.15
N GLU A 198 9.85 7.08 -5.43
CA GLU A 198 10.85 7.16 -6.50
C GLU A 198 11.45 8.57 -6.62
N ALA A 199 10.61 9.61 -6.54
CA ALA A 199 11.06 11.00 -6.58
C ALA A 199 11.92 11.38 -5.37
N VAL A 200 11.56 10.92 -4.16
CA VAL A 200 12.35 11.13 -2.94
C VAL A 200 13.70 10.42 -3.05
N GLN A 201 13.72 9.16 -3.49
CA GLN A 201 14.97 8.41 -3.65
C GLN A 201 15.90 9.04 -4.70
N GLU A 202 15.34 9.53 -5.81
CA GLU A 202 16.12 10.26 -6.81
C GLU A 202 16.72 11.54 -6.22
N ALA A 203 15.92 12.34 -5.51
CA ALA A 203 16.40 13.57 -4.88
C ALA A 203 17.51 13.31 -3.85
N LEU A 204 17.38 12.27 -3.03
CA LEU A 204 18.43 11.88 -2.07
C LEU A 204 19.73 11.45 -2.75
N ARG A 205 19.65 10.76 -3.91
CA ARG A 205 20.82 10.38 -4.70
C ARG A 205 21.52 11.58 -5.32
N LEU A 206 20.75 12.55 -5.82
CA LEU A 206 21.30 13.80 -6.36
C LEU A 206 21.96 14.64 -5.27
N GLU A 207 21.35 14.71 -4.08
CA GLU A 207 21.87 15.46 -2.94
C GLU A 207 23.20 14.87 -2.45
N SER A 208 23.31 13.54 -2.34
CA SER A 208 24.58 12.88 -1.98
C SER A 208 25.70 13.17 -3.00
N LEU A 209 25.39 13.19 -4.29
CA LEU A 209 26.37 13.50 -5.33
C LEU A 209 26.83 14.97 -5.29
N GLN A 210 25.95 15.89 -4.90
CA GLN A 210 26.28 17.30 -4.75
C GLN A 210 27.15 17.54 -3.51
N GLN A 211 26.91 16.83 -2.41
CA GLN A 211 27.76 16.88 -1.22
C GLN A 211 29.16 16.32 -1.47
N GLU A 212 29.30 15.25 -2.27
CA GLU A 212 30.60 14.67 -2.61
C GLU A 212 31.45 15.55 -3.55
N ALA A 213 30.81 16.43 -4.32
CA ALA A 213 31.47 17.32 -5.29
C ALA A 213 31.90 18.67 -4.69
N ALA A 214 31.49 18.99 -3.46
CA ALA A 214 31.75 20.26 -2.76
C ALA A 214 32.93 20.15 -1.78
#